data_AF-E3NT51-F1
#
_entry.id   AF-E3NT51-F1
#
_cell.length_a   1.000
_cell.length_b   1.000
_cell.length_c   1.000
_cell.angle_alpha   90.00
_cell.angle_beta   90.00
_cell.angle_gamma   90.00
#
_symmetry.space_group_name_H-M   'P 1'
#
loop_
_entity.id
_entity.type
_entity.pdbx_description
1 polymer ?
#
loop_
_entity_poly.entity_id
_entity_poly.type
_entity_poly.pdbx_seq_one_letter_code
_entity_poly.pdbx_strand_id
1 'polypeptide(L)'
;MSRVSMEARDQFGRYCQAQCMNSTSERYQVCQPFLNISLNSEISSPVSFTHSISSRTFLNLDLSVHPRQMHPEMPYIVFVCSRKLVTSAMIKQAAEVVRAPTSTENYVFFRVAVFREETSNYQITNNMFITFNNCNFLRNKLIFQIEVSPYSDVGPIFSSSIEKAASAFDPNIVYVQAPNPELHKEGVRVRVSILSNNNRVQCQIKCTEKDGSMHECNGDVDLHSDSTLSQEDVFTSDPHSLPVLGWNMKGHPSFWRHKMPFLSFHC
;
A
#
# COMPACT_ATOMS: atom_id res chain seq x y z
N MET A 1 26.50 20.04 -1.98
CA MET A 1 25.23 20.57 -1.43
C MET A 1 24.71 21.60 -2.40
N SER A 2 23.66 21.27 -3.14
CA SER A 2 23.00 22.13 -4.10
C SER A 2 21.78 22.75 -3.45
N ARG A 3 21.68 24.08 -3.40
CA ARG A 3 20.52 24.76 -2.83
C ARG A 3 19.56 25.07 -3.97
N VAL A 4 18.40 24.43 -3.98
CA VAL A 4 17.36 24.69 -4.98
C VAL A 4 16.43 25.75 -4.40
N SER A 5 16.39 26.91 -5.05
CA SER A 5 15.39 27.94 -4.77
C SER A 5 14.10 27.55 -5.47
N MET A 6 13.00 27.55 -4.73
CA MET A 6 11.67 27.31 -5.28
C MET A 6 10.93 28.64 -5.34
N GLU A 7 10.29 28.91 -6.46
CA GLU A 7 9.45 30.09 -6.63
C GLU A 7 8.07 29.64 -7.11
N ALA A 8 7.03 30.22 -6.52
CA ALA A 8 5.68 30.07 -7.00
C ALA A 8 5.12 31.44 -7.39
N ARG A 9 4.36 31.45 -8.48
CA ARG A 9 3.66 32.64 -8.98
C ARG A 9 2.19 32.31 -9.17
N ASP A 10 1.34 33.29 -8.96
CA ASP A 10 -0.07 33.16 -9.28
C ASP A 10 -0.34 33.30 -10.79
N GLN A 11 -1.60 33.14 -11.19
CA GLN A 11 -2.06 33.28 -12.57
C GLN A 11 -1.78 34.65 -13.22
N PHE A 12 -1.43 35.68 -12.42
CA PHE A 12 -1.08 37.01 -12.88
C PHE A 12 0.44 37.26 -12.85
N GLY A 13 1.24 36.23 -12.58
CA GLY A 13 2.70 36.31 -12.51
C GLY A 13 3.24 36.94 -11.23
N ARG A 14 2.41 37.14 -10.20
CA ARG A 14 2.85 37.73 -8.93
C ARG A 14 3.45 36.65 -8.02
N TYR A 15 4.51 37.00 -7.32
CA TYR A 15 5.19 36.09 -6.40
C TYR A 15 4.32 35.71 -5.20
N CYS A 16 4.36 34.43 -4.85
CA CYS A 16 3.70 33.89 -3.68
C CYS A 16 4.69 33.79 -2.51
N GLN A 17 4.24 34.18 -1.31
CA GLN A 17 5.07 34.12 -0.12
C GLN A 17 5.19 32.68 0.36
N ALA A 18 6.42 32.18 0.48
CA ALA A 18 6.68 30.88 1.08
C ALA A 18 6.51 30.92 2.60
N GLN A 19 5.84 29.90 3.13
CA GLN A 19 5.54 29.71 4.55
C GLN A 19 5.97 28.30 4.93
N CYS A 20 6.86 28.16 5.90
CA CYS A 20 7.36 26.86 6.34
C CYS A 20 6.79 26.46 7.69
N MET A 21 6.47 25.18 7.88
CA MET A 21 6.05 24.66 9.18
C MET A 21 7.26 24.60 10.11
N ASN A 22 7.18 25.33 11.22
CA ASN A 22 8.12 25.19 12.32
C ASN A 22 7.62 24.08 13.26
N SER A 23 8.29 22.93 13.26
CA SER A 23 7.90 21.75 14.04
C SER A 23 7.92 21.98 15.55
N THR A 24 8.76 22.88 16.06
CA THR A 24 8.83 23.18 17.51
C THR A 24 7.66 24.03 17.98
N SER A 25 7.15 24.92 17.14
CA SER A 25 6.05 25.83 17.51
C SER A 25 4.71 25.47 16.86
N GLU A 26 4.69 24.43 16.03
CA GLU A 26 3.56 23.98 15.20
C GLU A 26 2.88 25.11 14.40
N ARG A 27 3.68 26.08 13.94
CA ARG A 27 3.20 27.25 13.21
C ARG A 27 3.91 27.43 11.88
N TYR A 28 3.14 27.85 10.87
CA TYR A 28 3.67 28.34 9.61
C TYR A 28 4.24 29.74 9.79
N GLN A 29 5.49 29.90 9.37
CA GLN A 29 6.22 31.16 9.43
C GLN A 29 6.86 31.48 8.08
N VAL A 30 7.01 32.76 7.80
CA VAL A 30 7.68 33.22 6.59
C VAL A 30 9.09 32.64 6.57
N CYS A 31 9.39 31.92 5.50
CA CYS A 31 10.69 31.29 5.31
C CYS A 31 11.20 31.60 3.92
N GLN A 32 12.51 31.43 3.75
CA GLN A 32 13.06 31.40 2.41
C GLN A 32 12.77 30.02 1.79
N PRO A 33 12.23 29.93 0.56
CA PRO A 33 11.84 28.68 -0.09
C PRO A 33 13.05 27.95 -0.68
N PHE A 34 14.05 27.70 0.15
CA PHE A 34 15.22 26.95 -0.26
C PHE A 34 15.11 25.51 0.18
N LEU A 35 15.13 24.62 -0.79
CA LEU A 35 15.38 23.22 -0.55
C LEU A 35 16.90 23.00 -0.58
N ASN A 36 17.48 22.73 0.58
CA ASN A 36 18.88 22.37 0.67
C ASN A 36 19.05 20.90 0.25
N ILE A 37 19.56 20.69 -0.96
CA ILE A 37 19.89 19.36 -1.47
C ILE A 37 21.36 19.08 -1.11
N SER A 38 21.63 18.66 0.12
CA SER A 38 22.99 18.21 0.49
C SER A 38 23.31 16.83 -0.09
N LEU A 39 24.48 16.74 -0.70
CA LEU A 39 25.18 15.51 -1.01
C LEU A 39 26.22 15.34 0.11
N ASN A 40 25.97 14.44 1.05
CA ASN A 40 26.95 14.09 2.07
C ASN A 40 27.70 12.85 1.56
N SER A 41 28.87 13.01 0.94
CA SER A 41 29.84 11.90 1.00
C SER A 41 30.33 11.85 2.45
N GLU A 42 30.23 10.75 3.19
CA GLU A 42 30.67 9.45 2.68
C GLU A 42 29.57 8.52 2.18
N ILE A 43 28.47 9.02 1.60
CA ILE A 43 27.79 8.54 0.36
C ILE A 43 26.27 8.54 0.56
N SER A 44 25.70 9.68 0.89
CA SER A 44 24.25 9.97 0.82
C SER A 44 24.04 10.96 -0.30
N SER A 45 23.70 10.37 -1.44
CA SER A 45 23.10 11.00 -2.59
C SER A 45 21.87 11.83 -2.22
N PRO A 46 21.51 12.78 -3.09
CA PRO A 46 20.46 13.75 -2.89
C PRO A 46 19.08 13.06 -2.90
N VAL A 47 18.08 13.66 -2.26
CA VAL A 47 16.70 13.13 -2.30
C VAL A 47 16.16 13.25 -3.71
N SER A 48 16.35 12.19 -4.47
CA SER A 48 15.65 11.83 -5.68
C SER A 48 14.86 10.57 -5.36
N PHE A 49 13.57 10.52 -5.72
CA PHE A 49 12.85 9.25 -5.75
C PHE A 49 13.48 8.42 -6.86
N THR A 50 14.38 7.51 -6.49
CA THR A 50 14.99 6.56 -7.41
C THR A 50 14.95 5.17 -6.77
N HIS A 51 14.67 4.14 -7.57
CA HIS A 51 14.74 2.73 -7.17
C HIS A 51 16.21 2.25 -6.98
N SER A 52 17.15 3.14 -6.63
CA SER A 52 18.57 2.81 -6.57
C SER A 52 18.97 2.25 -5.20
N ILE A 53 19.44 0.99 -5.19
CA ILE A 53 19.94 0.26 -4.00
C ILE A 53 21.11 0.98 -3.28
N SER A 54 21.73 1.96 -3.91
CA SER A 54 22.94 2.65 -3.44
C SER A 54 22.75 4.03 -2.81
N SER A 55 21.51 4.55 -2.66
CA SER A 55 21.30 5.80 -1.89
C SER A 55 21.46 5.54 -0.38
N ARG A 56 21.71 6.58 0.44
CA ARG A 56 21.62 6.52 1.93
C ARG A 56 20.38 7.24 2.49
N THR A 57 19.58 7.84 1.63
CA THR A 57 18.33 8.51 1.94
C THR A 57 17.22 7.72 1.28
N PHE A 58 16.26 7.27 2.08
CA PHE A 58 15.30 6.26 1.69
C PHE A 58 13.87 6.75 1.89
N LEU A 59 12.94 6.13 1.16
CA LEU A 59 11.51 6.44 1.26
C LEU A 59 11.01 6.12 2.67
N ASN A 60 10.89 7.13 3.54
CA ASN A 60 10.40 6.90 4.91
C ASN A 60 8.87 6.82 4.94
N LEU A 61 8.31 5.76 4.35
CA LEU A 61 6.88 5.53 4.25
C LEU A 61 6.54 4.13 4.74
N ASP A 62 5.47 4.03 5.51
CA ASP A 62 4.95 2.77 6.01
C ASP A 62 3.62 2.48 5.33
N LEU A 63 3.66 1.63 4.31
CA LEU A 63 2.47 1.14 3.60
C LEU A 63 1.99 -0.21 4.18
N SER A 64 2.50 -0.59 5.35
CA SER A 64 2.13 -1.81 6.07
C SER A 64 1.12 -1.57 7.20
N VAL A 65 0.64 -0.33 7.33
CA VAL A 65 -0.31 0.10 8.35
C VAL A 65 -1.66 0.43 7.74
N HIS A 66 -2.64 0.63 8.62
CA HIS A 66 -3.99 0.99 8.23
C HIS A 66 -4.03 2.31 7.44
N PRO A 67 -4.80 2.43 6.33
CA PRO A 67 -4.91 3.68 5.56
C PRO A 67 -5.25 4.88 6.44
N ARG A 68 -6.17 4.69 7.40
CA ARG A 68 -6.51 5.70 8.42
C ARG A 68 -5.33 6.15 9.29
N GLN A 69 -4.29 5.36 9.45
CA GLN A 69 -3.07 5.73 10.19
C GLN A 69 -2.04 6.41 9.27
N MET A 70 -2.14 6.17 7.96
CA MET A 70 -1.31 6.80 6.96
C MET A 70 -1.77 8.24 6.70
N HIS A 71 -1.09 9.19 7.34
CA HIS A 71 -1.28 10.60 7.05
C HIS A 71 -0.02 11.11 6.35
N PRO A 72 -0.11 11.63 5.11
CA PRO A 72 0.97 12.42 4.59
C PRO A 72 1.16 13.60 5.56
N GLU A 73 2.37 13.75 6.11
CA GLU A 73 2.71 14.95 6.85
C GLU A 73 2.41 16.15 5.96
N MET A 74 1.78 17.17 6.55
CA MET A 74 1.51 18.41 5.82
C MET A 74 2.81 18.90 5.17
N PRO A 75 2.75 19.44 3.95
CA PRO A 75 3.95 19.93 3.31
C PRO A 75 4.62 20.95 4.22
N TYR A 76 5.92 20.74 4.45
CA TYR A 76 6.74 21.63 5.26
C TYR A 76 6.82 23.04 4.67
N ILE A 77 6.44 23.24 3.40
CA ILE A 77 6.49 24.52 2.68
C ILE A 77 5.19 24.72 1.91
N VAL A 78 4.49 25.83 2.15
CA VAL A 78 3.27 26.25 1.44
C VAL A 78 3.51 27.61 0.81
N PHE A 79 3.14 27.79 -0.46
CA PHE A 79 3.22 29.08 -1.15
C PHE A 79 1.86 29.79 -1.09
N VAL A 80 1.84 30.97 -0.47
CA VAL A 80 0.62 31.75 -0.24
C VAL A 80 0.59 32.97 -1.16
N CYS A 81 -0.32 32.95 -2.13
CA CYS A 81 -0.47 34.01 -3.14
C CYS A 81 -1.59 35.00 -2.73
N SER A 82 -1.51 35.61 -1.55
CA SER A 82 -2.56 36.51 -1.02
C SER A 82 -2.02 37.90 -0.69
N ARG A 83 -2.86 38.92 -0.92
CA ARG A 83 -2.60 40.31 -0.48
C ARG A 83 -3.05 40.60 0.95
N LYS A 84 -3.88 39.72 1.53
CA LYS A 84 -4.38 39.86 2.90
C LYS A 84 -3.41 39.19 3.87
N LEU A 85 -3.34 39.70 5.10
CA LEU A 85 -2.67 39.00 6.21
C LEU A 85 -3.28 37.61 6.37
N VAL A 86 -2.48 36.58 6.10
CA VAL A 86 -2.87 35.17 6.28
C VAL A 86 -2.22 34.69 7.56
N THR A 87 -3.01 34.18 8.50
CA THR A 87 -2.49 33.63 9.76
C THR A 87 -1.98 32.20 9.54
N SER A 88 -1.10 31.73 10.43
CA SER A 88 -0.65 30.33 10.43
C SER A 88 -1.81 29.33 10.45
N ALA A 89 -2.90 29.64 11.15
CA ALA A 89 -4.08 28.79 11.21
C ALA A 89 -4.79 28.70 9.85
N MET A 90 -4.92 29.82 9.14
CA MET A 90 -5.50 29.86 7.79
C MET A 90 -4.63 29.10 6.77
N ILE A 91 -3.31 29.16 6.89
CA ILE A 91 -2.38 28.41 6.02
C ILE A 91 -2.52 26.91 6.27
N LYS A 92 -2.55 26.51 7.54
CA LYS A 92 -2.75 25.11 7.94
C LYS A 92 -4.09 24.58 7.41
N GLN A 93 -5.17 25.33 7.58
CA GLN A 93 -6.49 24.97 7.05
C GLN A 93 -6.48 24.87 5.52
N ALA A 94 -5.86 25.81 4.81
CA ALA A 94 -5.77 25.75 3.36
C ALA A 94 -4.97 24.53 2.87
N ALA A 95 -3.88 24.17 3.57
CA ALA A 95 -3.12 22.95 3.29
C ALA A 95 -3.93 21.68 3.58
N GLU A 96 -4.81 21.70 4.59
CA GLU A 96 -5.77 20.61 4.86
C GLU A 96 -6.83 20.48 3.77
N VAL A 97 -7.30 21.58 3.19
CA VAL A 97 -8.29 21.57 2.10
C VAL A 97 -7.72 20.97 0.81
N VAL A 98 -6.43 21.16 0.56
CA VAL A 98 -5.73 20.57 -0.60
C VAL A 98 -5.25 19.14 -0.31
N ARG A 99 -5.51 18.60 0.89
CA ARG A 99 -5.26 17.19 1.20
C ARG A 99 -6.10 16.32 0.24
N ALA A 100 -5.51 15.23 -0.23
CA ALA A 100 -6.19 14.30 -1.12
C ALA A 100 -7.56 13.92 -0.53
N PRO A 101 -8.64 13.97 -1.34
CA PRO A 101 -9.97 13.60 -0.87
C PRO A 101 -9.98 12.14 -0.42
N THR A 102 -10.87 11.81 0.53
CA THR A 102 -11.18 10.41 0.86
C THR A 102 -11.59 9.66 -0.39
N SER A 103 -11.25 8.38 -0.46
CA SER A 103 -11.53 7.57 -1.64
C SER A 103 -13.04 7.51 -1.90
N THR A 104 -13.45 7.84 -3.12
CA THR A 104 -14.83 7.69 -3.59
C THR A 104 -15.04 6.40 -4.36
N GLU A 105 -14.01 5.55 -4.44
CA GLU A 105 -14.08 4.28 -5.17
C GLU A 105 -14.96 3.29 -4.43
N ASN A 106 -15.77 2.52 -5.17
CA ASN A 106 -16.71 1.57 -4.59
C ASN A 106 -16.03 0.32 -4.01
N TYR A 107 -14.76 0.09 -4.37
CA TYR A 107 -14.01 -1.09 -3.97
C TYR A 107 -12.59 -0.73 -3.53
N VAL A 108 -12.03 -1.60 -2.69
CA VAL A 108 -10.63 -1.59 -2.29
C VAL A 108 -10.01 -2.93 -2.64
N PHE A 109 -8.70 -2.91 -2.81
CA PHE A 109 -7.86 -4.09 -2.93
C PHE A 109 -7.19 -4.36 -1.59
N PHE A 110 -7.16 -5.62 -1.20
CA PHE A 110 -6.38 -6.11 -0.06
C PHE A 110 -5.64 -7.39 -0.46
N ARG A 111 -4.76 -7.86 0.44
CA ARG A 111 -3.82 -8.94 0.15
C ARG A 111 -4.29 -10.24 0.78
N VAL A 112 -4.09 -11.33 0.06
CA VAL A 112 -4.28 -12.70 0.55
C VAL A 112 -3.05 -13.51 0.16
N ALA A 113 -2.54 -14.33 1.06
CA ALA A 113 -1.47 -15.27 0.74
C ALA A 113 -2.07 -16.60 0.26
N VAL A 114 -1.53 -17.17 -0.81
CA VAL A 114 -1.89 -18.48 -1.34
C VAL A 114 -0.61 -19.25 -1.56
N PHE A 115 -0.37 -20.22 -0.69
CA PHE A 115 0.69 -21.19 -0.82
C PHE A 115 0.15 -22.42 -1.57
N ARG A 116 1.02 -23.03 -2.35
CA ARG A 116 0.78 -24.33 -2.99
C ARG A 116 1.70 -25.35 -2.32
N GLU A 117 1.13 -26.38 -1.73
CA GLU A 117 1.81 -27.55 -1.23
C GLU A 117 2.31 -28.29 -2.46
N GLU A 118 3.61 -28.22 -2.71
CA GLU A 118 4.23 -29.12 -3.67
C GLU A 118 4.06 -30.55 -3.14
N THR A 119 3.00 -31.22 -3.59
CA THR A 119 2.90 -32.67 -3.44
C THR A 119 3.98 -33.29 -4.32
N SER A 120 5.22 -33.40 -3.85
CA SER A 120 6.12 -34.50 -4.21
C SER A 120 7.46 -34.46 -3.48
N ASN A 121 7.82 -35.65 -2.98
CA ASN A 121 9.17 -36.13 -2.72
C ASN A 121 10.11 -35.95 -3.93
N TYR A 122 10.49 -34.73 -4.30
CA TYR A 122 11.64 -34.52 -5.17
C TYR A 122 12.86 -34.35 -4.28
N GLN A 123 13.66 -35.42 -4.21
CA GLN A 123 15.01 -35.35 -3.71
C GLN A 123 15.74 -34.22 -4.44
N ILE A 124 16.18 -33.24 -3.65
CA ILE A 124 16.97 -32.11 -4.09
C ILE A 124 18.30 -32.65 -4.62
N THR A 125 18.45 -32.73 -5.94
CA THR A 125 19.78 -32.65 -6.55
C THR A 125 19.98 -31.22 -7.00
N ASN A 126 20.92 -30.58 -6.31
CA ASN A 126 21.40 -29.21 -6.53
C ASN A 126 21.60 -28.86 -8.01
N ASN A 127 21.32 -27.60 -8.32
CA ASN A 127 21.49 -26.90 -9.59
C ASN A 127 20.42 -27.18 -10.66
N MET A 128 19.35 -26.38 -10.69
CA MET A 128 18.86 -25.88 -11.98
C MET A 128 18.03 -24.61 -11.85
N PHE A 129 18.51 -23.56 -12.51
CA PHE A 129 17.69 -22.46 -13.02
C PHE A 129 16.50 -23.05 -13.79
N ILE A 130 15.27 -22.81 -13.34
CA ILE A 130 14.08 -23.13 -14.14
C ILE A 130 13.82 -21.95 -15.09
N THR A 131 14.43 -22.02 -16.26
CA THR A 131 14.02 -21.28 -17.45
C THR A 131 12.68 -21.86 -17.93
N PHE A 132 11.63 -21.04 -17.92
CA PHE A 132 10.35 -21.34 -18.56
C PHE A 132 10.52 -21.42 -20.09
N ASN A 133 10.82 -22.59 -20.64
CA ASN A 133 10.74 -22.85 -22.08
C ASN A 133 10.62 -24.36 -22.36
N ASN A 134 9.43 -24.91 -22.13
CA ASN A 134 8.80 -26.02 -22.85
C ASN A 134 7.82 -26.77 -21.95
N CYS A 135 6.52 -26.60 -22.19
CA CYS A 135 5.52 -27.60 -21.84
C CYS A 135 4.43 -27.61 -22.90
N ASN A 136 4.65 -28.41 -23.94
CA ASN A 136 3.57 -29.04 -24.71
C ASN A 136 2.90 -30.11 -23.82
N PHE A 137 2.15 -29.68 -22.81
CA PHE A 137 1.30 -30.54 -21.99
C PHE A 137 -0.13 -30.00 -22.02
N LEU A 138 -0.78 -30.11 -23.19
CA LEU A 138 -2.21 -29.85 -23.32
C LEU A 138 -2.99 -31.06 -22.79
N ARG A 139 -3.64 -30.89 -21.63
CA ARG A 139 -5.06 -31.23 -21.35
C ARG A 139 -5.29 -31.18 -19.83
N ASN A 140 -6.19 -30.28 -19.41
CA ASN A 140 -6.54 -29.89 -18.03
C ASN A 140 -5.61 -28.87 -17.38
N LYS A 141 -5.53 -27.65 -17.94
CA LYS A 141 -5.09 -26.49 -17.14
C LYS A 141 -6.10 -26.30 -16.02
N LEU A 142 -5.80 -26.74 -14.81
CA LEU A 142 -6.61 -26.41 -13.62
C LEU A 142 -6.61 -24.89 -13.49
N ILE A 143 -7.77 -24.27 -13.69
CA ILE A 143 -7.92 -22.82 -13.55
C ILE A 143 -8.31 -22.56 -12.10
N PHE A 144 -7.32 -22.16 -11.29
CA PHE A 144 -7.57 -21.69 -9.94
C PHE A 144 -8.06 -20.24 -9.98
N GLN A 145 -9.17 -19.98 -9.30
CA GLN A 145 -9.76 -18.68 -9.11
C GLN A 145 -9.87 -18.37 -7.62
N ILE A 146 -9.79 -17.09 -7.28
CA ILE A 146 -10.08 -16.58 -5.95
C ILE A 146 -11.40 -15.82 -6.02
N GLU A 147 -12.32 -16.18 -5.13
CA GLU A 147 -13.65 -15.60 -4.98
C GLU A 147 -13.71 -14.85 -3.65
N VAL A 148 -14.24 -13.63 -3.68
CA VAL A 148 -14.54 -12.81 -2.50
C VAL A 148 -16.02 -12.52 -2.49
N SER A 149 -16.70 -13.03 -1.46
CA SER A 149 -18.15 -12.90 -1.28
C SER A 149 -18.47 -12.04 -0.06
N PRO A 150 -19.11 -10.86 -0.22
CA PRO A 150 -19.57 -10.09 0.94
C PRO A 150 -20.72 -10.81 1.65
N TYR A 151 -20.79 -10.69 2.98
CA TYR A 151 -21.83 -11.32 3.79
C TYR A 151 -23.20 -10.63 3.71
N SER A 152 -23.20 -9.41 3.20
CA SER A 152 -24.35 -8.53 3.09
C SER A 152 -24.46 -8.05 1.64
N ASP A 153 -25.61 -7.47 1.26
CA ASP A 153 -25.84 -6.87 -0.07
C ASP A 153 -25.02 -5.58 -0.30
N VAL A 154 -23.90 -5.44 0.41
CA VAL A 154 -22.96 -4.33 0.40
C VAL A 154 -22.09 -4.32 -0.87
N GLY A 155 -22.16 -5.36 -1.69
CA GLY A 155 -21.57 -5.35 -3.03
C GLY A 155 -21.74 -6.68 -3.77
N PRO A 156 -21.27 -6.75 -5.03
CA PRO A 156 -21.27 -7.99 -5.80
C PRO A 156 -20.18 -8.96 -5.29
N ILE A 157 -20.30 -10.22 -5.70
CA ILE A 157 -19.21 -11.20 -5.57
C ILE A 157 -18.11 -10.84 -6.57
N PHE A 158 -16.85 -10.82 -6.11
CA PHE A 158 -15.69 -10.62 -6.95
C PHE A 158 -15.00 -11.97 -7.21
N SER A 159 -14.61 -12.24 -8.45
CA SER A 159 -13.84 -13.44 -8.80
C SER A 159 -12.74 -13.09 -9.79
N SER A 160 -11.54 -13.61 -9.55
CA SER A 160 -10.39 -13.43 -10.45
C SER A 160 -9.54 -14.69 -10.50
N SER A 161 -8.84 -14.91 -11.63
CA SER A 161 -7.84 -15.99 -11.69
C SER A 161 -6.64 -15.64 -10.83
N ILE A 162 -6.13 -16.61 -10.06
CA ILE A 162 -4.96 -16.41 -9.19
C ILE A 162 -3.75 -15.90 -9.99
N GLU A 163 -3.51 -16.43 -11.19
CA GLU A 163 -2.41 -16.00 -12.06
C GLU A 163 -2.46 -14.50 -12.41
N LYS A 164 -3.65 -13.90 -12.54
CA LYS A 164 -3.80 -12.48 -12.88
C LYS A 164 -3.75 -11.56 -11.65
N ALA A 165 -4.22 -12.08 -10.53
CA ALA A 165 -4.30 -11.33 -9.28
C ALA A 165 -3.01 -11.43 -8.45
N ALA A 166 -2.10 -12.36 -8.80
CA ALA A 166 -0.81 -12.53 -8.14
C ALA A 166 0.08 -11.29 -8.29
N SER A 167 0.83 -11.00 -7.23
CA SER A 167 1.85 -9.96 -7.22
C SER A 167 3.00 -10.33 -8.15
N ALA A 168 3.53 -9.33 -8.85
CA ALA A 168 4.70 -9.48 -9.69
C ALA A 168 5.99 -9.77 -8.89
N PHE A 169 6.00 -9.49 -7.58
CA PHE A 169 7.17 -9.65 -6.72
C PHE A 169 7.15 -10.94 -5.89
N ASP A 170 5.98 -11.36 -5.43
CA ASP A 170 5.77 -12.59 -4.68
C ASP A 170 4.54 -13.31 -5.22
N PRO A 171 4.69 -14.42 -5.96
CA PRO A 171 3.57 -15.13 -6.55
C PRO A 171 2.61 -15.75 -5.54
N ASN A 172 3.01 -15.84 -4.25
CA ASN A 172 2.12 -16.27 -3.18
C ASN A 172 1.19 -15.16 -2.71
N ILE A 173 1.49 -13.89 -2.99
CA ILE A 173 0.62 -12.76 -2.61
C ILE A 173 -0.34 -12.47 -3.75
N VAL A 174 -1.64 -12.47 -3.46
CA VAL A 174 -2.72 -12.22 -4.41
C VAL A 174 -3.50 -11.00 -3.96
N TYR A 175 -3.77 -10.07 -4.88
CA TYR A 175 -4.59 -8.88 -4.62
C TYR A 175 -6.04 -9.17 -4.98
N VAL A 176 -6.93 -9.03 -4.00
CA VAL A 176 -8.36 -9.30 -4.16
C VAL A 176 -9.20 -8.06 -3.89
N GLN A 177 -10.35 -7.97 -4.55
CA GLN A 177 -11.28 -6.85 -4.42
C GLN A 177 -12.34 -7.13 -3.35
N ALA A 178 -12.68 -6.10 -2.58
CA ALA A 178 -13.81 -6.07 -1.68
C ALA A 178 -14.51 -4.71 -1.72
N PRO A 179 -15.79 -4.63 -1.30
CA PRO A 179 -16.46 -3.34 -1.11
C PRO A 179 -15.64 -2.40 -0.22
N ASN A 180 -15.64 -1.10 -0.55
CA ASN A 180 -14.82 -0.13 0.16
C ASN A 180 -15.35 0.13 1.59
N PRO A 181 -14.63 -0.24 2.66
CA PRO A 181 -15.09 -0.06 4.04
C PRO A 181 -15.20 1.41 4.46
N GLU A 182 -14.61 2.35 3.72
CA GLU A 182 -14.78 3.79 3.97
C GLU A 182 -16.19 4.28 3.64
N LEU A 183 -16.91 3.58 2.76
CA LEU A 183 -18.29 3.91 2.36
C LEU A 183 -19.35 3.25 3.27
N HIS A 184 -18.93 2.35 4.17
CA HIS A 184 -19.83 1.55 5.02
C HIS A 184 -19.47 1.73 6.50
N LYS A 185 -20.32 2.43 7.24
CA LYS A 185 -20.06 2.78 8.66
C LYS A 185 -19.87 1.58 9.59
N GLU A 186 -20.50 0.44 9.28
CA GLU A 186 -20.40 -0.80 10.05
C GLU A 186 -19.24 -1.69 9.61
N GLY A 187 -18.48 -1.25 8.59
CA GLY A 187 -17.46 -2.05 7.93
C GLY A 187 -18.02 -3.03 6.91
N VAL A 188 -17.13 -3.87 6.41
CA VAL A 188 -17.40 -4.84 5.35
C VAL A 188 -16.81 -6.18 5.80
N ARG A 189 -17.66 -7.19 5.90
CA ARG A 189 -17.24 -8.58 6.13
C ARG A 189 -17.30 -9.34 4.81
N VAL A 190 -16.19 -9.94 4.42
CA VAL A 190 -16.10 -10.78 3.21
C VAL A 190 -15.60 -12.19 3.55
N ARG A 191 -16.07 -13.18 2.81
CA ARG A 191 -15.53 -14.53 2.79
C ARG A 191 -14.72 -14.75 1.52
N VAL A 192 -13.45 -15.10 1.69
CA VAL A 192 -12.55 -15.45 0.60
C VAL A 192 -12.54 -16.97 0.42
N SER A 193 -12.55 -17.43 -0.83
CA SER A 193 -12.53 -18.85 -1.16
C SER A 193 -11.72 -19.10 -2.43
N ILE A 194 -11.06 -20.26 -2.50
CA ILE A 194 -10.34 -20.68 -3.70
C ILE A 194 -11.22 -21.70 -4.45
N LEU A 195 -11.41 -21.45 -5.74
CA LEU A 195 -12.16 -22.31 -6.65
C LEU A 195 -11.20 -22.94 -7.66
N SER A 196 -11.45 -24.20 -8.01
CA SER A 196 -10.82 -24.90 -9.13
C SER A 196 -11.91 -25.44 -10.03
N ASN A 197 -11.97 -24.96 -11.28
CA ASN A 197 -13.06 -25.27 -12.21
C ASN A 197 -14.46 -25.07 -11.58
N ASN A 198 -14.64 -23.94 -10.87
CA ASN A 198 -15.84 -23.56 -10.10
C ASN A 198 -16.17 -24.44 -8.87
N ASN A 199 -15.35 -25.42 -8.53
CA ASN A 199 -15.50 -26.20 -7.30
C ASN A 199 -14.61 -25.63 -6.20
N ARG A 200 -15.13 -25.48 -4.98
CA ARG A 200 -14.35 -25.01 -3.83
C ARG A 200 -13.22 -25.99 -3.52
N VAL A 201 -12.00 -25.48 -3.46
CA VAL A 201 -10.81 -26.22 -3.05
C VAL A 201 -10.76 -26.26 -1.53
N GLN A 202 -10.50 -27.44 -0.98
CA GLN A 202 -10.26 -27.61 0.45
C GLN A 202 -8.80 -27.26 0.73
N CYS A 203 -8.56 -26.08 1.29
CA CYS A 203 -7.24 -25.62 1.71
C CYS A 203 -7.25 -25.43 3.23
N GLN A 204 -6.11 -25.60 3.87
CA GLN A 204 -5.96 -25.17 5.26
C GLN A 204 -5.88 -23.64 5.27
N ILE A 205 -6.83 -23.00 5.95
CA ILE A 205 -6.92 -21.55 6.02
C ILE A 205 -6.37 -21.09 7.37
N LYS A 206 -5.40 -20.19 7.34
CA LYS A 206 -4.80 -19.61 8.54
C LYS A 206 -4.98 -18.10 8.55
N CYS A 207 -5.27 -17.57 9.72
CA CYS A 207 -5.36 -16.15 10.01
C CYS A 207 -4.17 -15.74 10.87
N THR A 208 -3.50 -14.65 10.48
CA THR A 208 -2.32 -14.09 11.15
C THR A 208 -2.74 -12.85 11.93
N GLU A 209 -2.65 -12.91 13.25
CA GLU A 209 -2.96 -11.82 14.16
C GLU A 209 -1.91 -10.70 14.11
N LYS A 210 -2.22 -9.55 14.72
CA LYS A 210 -1.31 -8.38 14.73
C LYS A 210 0.02 -8.65 15.47
N ASP A 211 0.03 -9.62 16.38
CA ASP A 211 1.23 -10.09 17.09
C ASP A 211 2.07 -11.11 16.28
N GLY A 212 1.57 -11.51 15.11
CA GLY A 212 2.20 -12.50 14.23
C GLY A 212 1.83 -13.94 14.56
N SER A 213 0.97 -14.20 15.55
CA SER A 213 0.46 -15.54 15.83
C SER A 213 -0.49 -16.00 14.73
N MET A 214 -0.43 -17.29 14.39
CA MET A 214 -1.28 -17.90 13.36
C MET A 214 -2.24 -18.91 13.98
N HIS A 215 -3.50 -18.90 13.53
CA HIS A 215 -4.52 -19.86 13.94
C HIS A 215 -5.40 -20.26 12.75
N GLU A 216 -6.06 -21.42 12.84
CA GLU A 216 -7.02 -21.84 11.80
C GLU A 216 -8.29 -20.99 11.84
N CYS A 217 -8.81 -20.64 10.66
CA CYS A 217 -9.99 -19.79 10.53
C CYS A 217 -10.83 -20.14 9.30
N ASN A 218 -11.99 -19.50 9.13
CA ASN A 218 -12.98 -19.85 8.09
C ASN A 218 -12.84 -19.07 6.77
N GLY A 219 -11.78 -18.28 6.60
CA GLY A 219 -11.60 -17.44 5.41
C GLY A 219 -12.39 -16.13 5.44
N ASP A 220 -12.94 -15.76 6.59
CA ASP A 220 -13.67 -14.52 6.80
C ASP A 220 -12.67 -13.39 7.13
N VAL A 221 -12.85 -12.22 6.52
CA VAL A 221 -12.02 -11.04 6.72
C VAL A 221 -12.92 -9.83 6.96
N ASP A 222 -12.71 -9.18 8.10
CA ASP A 222 -13.35 -7.91 8.44
C ASP A 222 -12.47 -6.72 8.02
N LEU A 223 -13.02 -5.86 7.16
CA LEU A 223 -12.44 -4.59 6.74
C LEU A 223 -13.25 -3.44 7.34
N HIS A 224 -12.59 -2.47 7.96
CA HIS A 224 -13.27 -1.34 8.58
C HIS A 224 -12.49 -0.03 8.38
N SER A 225 -13.17 1.12 8.40
CA SER A 225 -12.52 2.44 8.31
C SER A 225 -11.74 2.80 9.59
N ASP A 226 -12.18 2.28 10.72
CA ASP A 226 -11.49 2.25 12.01
C ASP A 226 -10.53 1.05 12.11
N SER A 227 -9.24 1.34 12.31
CA SER A 227 -8.17 0.34 12.44
C SER A 227 -8.31 -0.61 13.63
N THR A 228 -9.10 -0.26 14.64
CA THR A 228 -9.34 -1.12 15.81
C THR A 228 -10.35 -2.23 15.52
N LEU A 229 -11.16 -2.05 14.49
CA LEU A 229 -12.21 -2.98 14.06
C LEU A 229 -11.82 -3.76 12.80
N SER A 230 -10.76 -3.33 12.09
CA SER A 230 -10.24 -4.02 10.90
C SER A 230 -9.27 -5.15 11.28
N GLN A 231 -9.44 -6.32 10.66
CA GLN A 231 -8.52 -7.45 10.78
C GLN A 231 -7.37 -7.32 9.79
N GLU A 232 -7.69 -7.18 8.50
CA GLU A 232 -6.70 -6.76 7.50
C GLU A 232 -6.60 -5.24 7.55
N ASP A 233 -5.46 -4.77 8.07
CA ASP A 233 -5.19 -3.34 8.13
C ASP A 233 -4.75 -2.80 6.77
N VAL A 234 -4.23 -3.61 5.85
CA VAL A 234 -3.55 -3.11 4.65
C VAL A 234 -4.43 -3.27 3.41
N PHE A 235 -5.09 -2.18 3.02
CA PHE A 235 -5.91 -2.11 1.80
C PHE A 235 -5.77 -0.75 1.09
N THR A 236 -6.16 -0.68 -0.17
CA THR A 236 -6.07 0.55 -1.00
C THR A 236 -7.13 0.56 -2.09
N SER A 237 -7.68 1.72 -2.43
CA SER A 237 -8.53 1.86 -3.62
C SER A 237 -7.74 2.13 -4.91
N ASP A 238 -6.45 2.49 -4.80
CA ASP A 238 -5.63 2.81 -5.96
C ASP A 238 -4.88 1.58 -6.48
N PRO A 239 -5.23 1.04 -7.68
CA PRO A 239 -4.57 -0.13 -8.23
C PRO A 239 -3.09 0.09 -8.58
N HIS A 240 -2.64 1.34 -8.75
CA HIS A 240 -1.23 1.63 -9.02
C HIS A 240 -0.35 1.43 -7.79
N SER A 241 -0.96 1.39 -6.60
CA SER A 241 -0.25 1.20 -5.32
C SER A 241 -0.08 -0.27 -4.93
N LEU A 242 -0.72 -1.22 -5.64
CA LEU A 242 -0.63 -2.66 -5.33
C LEU A 242 0.82 -3.18 -5.22
N PRO A 243 1.75 -2.85 -6.14
CA PRO A 243 3.16 -3.25 -6.05
C PRO A 243 3.85 -3.01 -4.71
N VAL A 244 3.42 -1.97 -3.98
CA VAL A 244 4.06 -1.49 -2.75
C VAL A 244 3.18 -1.69 -1.52
N LEU A 245 1.99 -2.28 -1.68
CA LEU A 245 1.03 -2.50 -0.61
C LEU A 245 1.59 -3.51 0.41
N GLY A 246 1.64 -3.11 1.69
CA GLY A 246 2.15 -3.93 2.78
C GLY A 246 3.63 -3.80 3.07
N TRP A 247 4.36 -3.00 2.30
CA TRP A 247 5.77 -2.73 2.56
C TRP A 247 5.96 -1.64 3.62
N ASN A 248 6.72 -1.96 4.65
CA ASN A 248 7.34 -0.96 5.51
C ASN A 248 8.68 -0.57 4.89
N MET A 249 8.75 0.62 4.28
CA MET A 249 9.93 1.14 3.61
C MET A 249 10.73 2.12 4.49
N LYS A 250 10.42 2.21 5.79
CA LYS A 250 11.12 3.10 6.71
C LYS A 250 12.62 2.76 6.80
N GLY A 251 13.47 3.72 6.48
CA GLY A 251 14.92 3.59 6.59
C GLY A 251 15.57 2.80 5.45
N HIS A 252 16.73 2.18 5.70
CA HIS A 252 17.53 1.50 4.68
C HIS A 252 16.79 0.30 4.05
N PRO A 253 16.91 0.03 2.73
CA PRO A 253 16.24 -1.05 2.01
C PRO A 253 16.46 -2.44 2.61
N SER A 254 17.62 -2.65 3.22
CA SER A 254 17.91 -3.88 3.97
C SER A 254 17.02 -4.09 5.20
N PHE A 255 16.39 -3.04 5.71
CA PHE A 255 15.43 -3.08 6.81
C PHE A 255 13.98 -3.05 6.32
N TRP A 256 13.75 -2.93 5.01
CA TRP A 256 12.40 -2.95 4.49
C TRP A 256 11.80 -4.32 4.73
N ARG A 257 10.61 -4.34 5.31
CA ARG A 257 9.91 -5.58 5.65
C ARG A 257 8.53 -5.53 5.05
N HIS A 258 8.12 -6.65 4.47
CA HIS A 258 6.75 -6.85 4.05
C HIS A 258 5.95 -7.42 5.22
N LYS A 259 4.83 -6.78 5.57
CA LYS A 259 3.92 -7.31 6.58
C LYS A 259 3.11 -8.45 5.98
N MET A 260 3.08 -9.60 6.65
CA MET A 260 2.28 -10.73 6.21
C MET A 260 0.80 -10.34 6.07
N PRO A 261 0.10 -10.79 5.03
CA PRO A 261 -1.35 -10.64 4.95
C PRO A 261 -2.04 -11.32 6.13
N PHE A 262 -3.21 -10.81 6.52
CA PHE A 262 -4.03 -11.44 7.55
C PHE A 262 -4.42 -12.87 7.16
N LEU A 263 -4.86 -13.07 5.92
CA LEU A 263 -5.39 -14.36 5.48
C LEU A 263 -4.40 -15.13 4.60
N SER A 264 -4.13 -16.40 4.94
CA SER A 264 -3.36 -17.32 4.13
C SER A 264 -4.09 -18.64 3.85
N PHE A 265 -3.98 -19.10 2.61
CA PHE A 265 -4.45 -20.40 2.15
C PHE A 265 -3.26 -21.32 1.90
N HIS A 266 -3.30 -22.51 2.47
CA HIS A 266 -2.39 -23.61 2.19
C HIS A 266 -3.19 -24.68 1.46
N CYS A 267 -3.24 -24.49 0.14
CA CYS A 267 -3.53 -25.53 -0.84
C CYS A 267 -2.15 -26.01 -1.35
#